data_AF-A0A2P5TL33-F1
#
_entry.id   AF-A0A2P5TL33-F1
#
_cell.length_a   1.000
_cell.length_b   1.000
_cell.length_c   1.000
_cell.angle_alpha   90.00
_cell.angle_beta   90.00
_cell.angle_gamma   90.00
#
_symmetry.space_group_name_H-M   'P 1'
#
loop_
_entity.id
_entity.type
_entity.pdbx_description
1 polymer ?
#
loop_
_entity_poly.entity_id
_entity_poly.type
_entity_poly.pdbx_seq_one_letter_code
_entity_poly.pdbx_strand_id
1 'polypeptide(L)'
;MHCYEIDGIRPVVEEGAYVHPTAVLIGDVIIERGCYIGPLASLRGDFGRIHIRQNANIQDNCVMHGFPETDTIVHPWGHVGHGAILHGCVVGENALVGMNAVVMDGALVGESSIVAAHSFVKAEMQIPPRVLVAGTPARVMRELRDEEIEWKRQGTQTYIDLTRRCLDSMHSVSPLTAVEPDRKRLFQDADYLPKYKA
;
A
#
# COMPACT_ATOMS: atom_id res chain seq x y z
N MET A 1 3.66 -4.22 -17.44
CA MET A 1 4.42 -3.59 -16.33
C MET A 1 5.39 -2.63 -16.96
N HIS A 2 5.40 -1.37 -16.54
CA HIS A 2 6.39 -0.40 -16.97
C HIS A 2 7.52 -0.36 -15.94
N CYS A 3 8.68 -0.90 -16.32
CA CYS A 3 9.84 -1.05 -15.43
C CYS A 3 11.07 -0.46 -16.13
N TYR A 4 11.76 0.46 -15.46
CA TYR A 4 12.82 1.27 -16.05
C TYR A 4 14.11 1.17 -15.24
N GLU A 5 15.21 0.89 -15.95
CA GLU A 5 16.58 1.02 -15.43
C GLU A 5 17.02 2.48 -15.49
N ILE A 6 17.71 2.95 -14.44
CA ILE A 6 18.41 4.24 -14.43
C ILE A 6 19.73 4.05 -13.68
N ASP A 7 20.81 4.63 -14.21
CA ASP A 7 22.17 4.54 -13.65
C ASP A 7 22.65 3.11 -13.32
N GLY A 8 22.19 2.13 -14.12
CA GLY A 8 22.53 0.71 -13.95
C GLY A 8 21.76 -0.01 -12.83
N ILE A 9 20.77 0.64 -12.21
CA ILE A 9 19.94 0.07 -11.16
C ILE A 9 18.55 -0.27 -11.71
N ARG A 10 18.12 -1.51 -11.48
CA ARG A 10 16.82 -2.05 -11.92
C ARG A 10 15.95 -2.42 -10.72
N PRO A 11 14.62 -2.25 -10.84
CA PRO A 11 13.69 -2.79 -9.85
C PRO A 11 13.83 -4.30 -9.68
N VAL A 12 13.68 -4.77 -8.43
CA VAL A 12 13.64 -6.17 -8.04
C VAL A 12 12.22 -6.50 -7.61
N VAL A 13 11.62 -7.50 -8.25
CA VAL A 13 10.28 -8.01 -7.91
C VAL A 13 10.40 -9.50 -7.64
N GLU A 14 10.13 -9.91 -6.40
CA GLU A 14 10.17 -11.32 -6.02
C GLU A 14 9.01 -12.12 -6.65
N GLU A 15 9.26 -13.41 -6.88
CA GLU A 15 8.21 -14.34 -7.28
C GLU A 15 7.08 -14.41 -6.24
N GLY A 16 5.85 -14.30 -6.72
CA GLY A 16 4.64 -14.26 -5.89
C GLY A 16 4.21 -12.87 -5.45
N ALA A 17 4.93 -11.81 -5.85
CA ALA A 17 4.39 -10.45 -5.83
C ALA A 17 3.56 -10.18 -7.10
N TYR A 18 2.51 -9.38 -6.98
CA TYR A 18 1.70 -8.93 -8.10
C TYR A 18 1.93 -7.45 -8.36
N VAL A 19 2.32 -7.10 -9.60
CA VAL A 19 2.47 -5.72 -10.06
C VAL A 19 1.53 -5.48 -11.23
N HIS A 20 0.57 -4.56 -11.05
CA HIS A 20 -0.39 -4.26 -12.11
C HIS A 20 0.33 -3.78 -13.39
N PRO A 21 -0.11 -4.20 -14.60
CA PRO A 21 0.58 -3.84 -15.84
C PRO A 21 0.78 -2.35 -16.10
N THR A 22 -0.07 -1.49 -15.53
CA THR A 22 -0.03 -0.02 -15.63
C THR A 22 0.73 0.67 -14.51
N ALA A 23 1.24 -0.05 -13.51
CA ALA A 23 2.14 0.52 -12.52
C ALA A 23 3.51 0.83 -13.15
N VAL A 24 4.19 1.83 -12.59
CA VAL A 24 5.50 2.32 -13.04
C VAL A 24 6.52 2.10 -11.93
N LEU A 25 7.59 1.35 -12.25
CA LEU A 25 8.75 1.10 -11.39
C LEU A 25 10.01 1.69 -12.03
N ILE A 26 10.78 2.49 -11.29
CA ILE A 26 11.99 3.15 -11.81
C ILE A 26 13.12 3.00 -10.79
N GLY A 27 14.29 2.49 -11.18
CA GLY A 27 15.49 2.50 -10.34
C GLY A 27 15.48 1.54 -9.15
N ASP A 28 15.97 1.98 -7.99
CA ASP A 28 16.15 1.16 -6.77
C ASP A 28 14.80 0.92 -6.05
N VAL A 29 14.00 0.03 -6.62
CA VAL A 29 12.71 -0.41 -6.08
C VAL A 29 12.77 -1.90 -5.79
N ILE A 30 12.49 -2.28 -4.54
CA ILE A 30 12.47 -3.67 -4.08
C ILE A 30 11.06 -4.03 -3.63
N ILE A 31 10.49 -5.08 -4.23
CA ILE A 31 9.16 -5.61 -3.91
C ILE A 31 9.31 -7.07 -3.51
N GLU A 32 9.04 -7.37 -2.23
CA GLU A 32 9.07 -8.73 -1.69
C GLU A 32 7.81 -9.54 -2.05
N ARG A 33 7.87 -10.86 -1.84
CA ARG A 33 6.76 -11.77 -2.14
C ARG A 33 5.45 -11.40 -1.46
N GLY A 34 4.34 -11.75 -2.13
CA GLY A 34 2.98 -11.55 -1.61
C GLY A 34 2.48 -10.10 -1.70
N CYS A 35 3.34 -9.16 -2.10
CA CYS A 35 2.95 -7.77 -2.26
C CYS A 35 1.95 -7.57 -3.39
N TYR A 36 1.06 -6.59 -3.21
CA TYR A 36 0.14 -6.10 -4.24
C TYR A 36 0.50 -4.67 -4.63
N ILE A 37 0.82 -4.43 -5.89
CA ILE A 37 1.00 -3.08 -6.46
C ILE A 37 -0.14 -2.80 -7.44
N GLY A 38 -1.00 -1.84 -7.08
CA GLY A 38 -2.21 -1.47 -7.80
C GLY A 38 -1.96 -0.73 -9.11
N PRO A 39 -3.02 -0.56 -9.94
CA PRO A 39 -2.92 0.18 -11.18
C PRO A 39 -2.49 1.62 -10.94
N LEU A 40 -1.68 2.14 -11.87
CA LEU A 40 -1.21 3.53 -11.88
C LEU A 40 -0.39 3.95 -10.64
N ALA A 41 0.05 3.01 -9.81
CA ALA A 41 1.04 3.30 -8.77
C ALA A 41 2.38 3.71 -9.42
N SER A 42 2.99 4.78 -8.91
CA SER A 42 4.29 5.29 -9.37
C SER A 42 5.33 5.14 -8.28
N LEU A 43 6.22 4.15 -8.44
CA LEU A 43 7.30 3.84 -7.50
C LEU A 43 8.62 4.25 -8.13
N ARG A 44 9.17 5.37 -7.66
CA ARG A 44 10.33 5.99 -8.27
C ARG A 44 11.51 5.97 -7.30
N GLY A 45 12.40 4.98 -7.46
CA GLY A 45 13.65 4.84 -6.70
C GLY A 45 14.83 5.48 -7.43
N ASP A 46 14.64 6.68 -7.99
CA ASP A 46 15.67 7.41 -8.74
C ASP A 46 16.50 8.37 -7.88
N PHE A 47 16.12 8.60 -6.62
CA PHE A 47 16.88 9.36 -5.61
C PHE A 47 17.18 8.50 -4.39
N GLY A 48 16.14 8.10 -3.66
CA GLY A 48 16.21 7.20 -2.51
C GLY A 48 15.63 5.83 -2.84
N ARG A 49 16.00 4.80 -2.08
CA ARG A 49 15.47 3.45 -2.28
C ARG A 49 14.00 3.38 -1.89
N ILE A 50 13.23 2.57 -2.61
CA ILE A 50 11.89 2.16 -2.21
C ILE A 50 11.92 0.67 -1.87
N HIS A 51 11.46 0.31 -0.68
CA HIS A 51 11.40 -1.08 -0.24
C HIS A 51 10.01 -1.42 0.31
N ILE A 52 9.31 -2.29 -0.41
CA ILE A 52 7.99 -2.78 -0.06
C ILE A 52 8.14 -4.23 0.39
N ARG A 53 7.88 -4.47 1.67
CA ARG A 53 8.17 -5.74 2.32
C ARG A 53 6.98 -6.68 2.31
N GLN A 54 7.25 -7.94 2.64
CA GLN A 54 6.37 -9.08 2.44
C GLN A 54 4.90 -8.80 2.80
N ASN A 55 4.01 -9.19 1.90
CA ASN A 55 2.55 -9.07 2.05
C ASN A 55 2.01 -7.64 2.21
N ALA A 56 2.82 -6.60 2.03
CA ALA A 56 2.34 -5.23 1.99
C ALA A 56 1.56 -4.93 0.70
N ASN A 57 0.68 -3.93 0.74
CA ASN A 57 -0.05 -3.48 -0.45
C ASN A 57 0.13 -1.98 -0.67
N ILE A 58 0.40 -1.62 -1.93
CA ILE A 58 0.42 -0.26 -2.45
C ILE A 58 -0.72 -0.16 -3.45
N GLN A 59 -1.78 0.55 -3.08
CA GLN A 59 -3.01 0.54 -3.86
C GLN A 59 -2.96 1.52 -5.05
N ASP A 60 -4.08 1.61 -5.76
CA ASP A 60 -4.29 2.39 -6.96
C ASP A 60 -3.81 3.84 -6.80
N ASN A 61 -3.12 4.36 -7.82
CA ASN A 61 -2.64 5.75 -7.89
C ASN A 61 -1.74 6.22 -6.73
N CYS A 62 -1.15 5.31 -5.94
CA CYS A 62 -0.18 5.74 -4.93
C CYS A 62 1.11 6.25 -5.57
N VAL A 63 1.76 7.20 -4.90
CA VAL A 63 3.08 7.70 -5.27
C VAL A 63 4.06 7.40 -4.16
N MET A 64 5.20 6.81 -4.50
CA MET A 64 6.33 6.62 -3.59
C MET A 64 7.59 7.24 -4.19
N HIS A 65 8.26 8.07 -3.41
CA HIS A 65 9.53 8.72 -3.75
C HIS A 65 10.32 9.02 -2.47
N GLY A 66 11.50 9.61 -2.57
CA GLY A 66 12.31 10.00 -1.42
C GLY A 66 13.45 10.93 -1.83
N PHE A 67 14.19 11.44 -0.85
CA PHE A 67 15.41 12.19 -1.09
C PHE A 67 16.62 11.26 -1.32
N PRO A 68 17.71 11.77 -1.92
CA PRO A 68 18.98 11.07 -1.95
C PRO A 68 19.38 10.56 -0.56
N GLU A 69 19.97 9.37 -0.50
CA GLU A 69 20.44 8.74 0.75
C GLU A 69 19.33 8.42 1.78
N THR A 70 18.06 8.42 1.36
CA THR A 70 16.93 7.99 2.20
C THR A 70 16.25 6.75 1.64
N ASP A 71 15.61 5.99 2.52
CA ASP A 71 14.79 4.85 2.16
C ASP A 71 13.32 5.14 2.48
N THR A 72 12.43 4.83 1.54
CA THR A 72 10.99 4.79 1.79
C THR A 72 10.56 3.34 1.94
N ILE A 73 10.20 2.97 3.17
CA ILE A 73 10.01 1.56 3.54
C ILE A 73 8.57 1.33 3.96
N VAL A 74 7.96 0.29 3.41
CA VAL A 74 6.70 -0.27 3.91
C VAL A 74 7.01 -1.65 4.47
N HIS A 75 6.97 -1.78 5.79
CA HIS A 75 7.24 -3.02 6.51
C HIS A 75 6.17 -4.10 6.25
N PRO A 76 6.42 -5.36 6.64
CA PRO A 76 5.51 -6.46 6.37
C PRO A 76 4.08 -6.13 6.77
N TRP A 77 3.12 -6.60 5.98
CA TRP A 77 1.69 -6.34 6.21
C TRP A 77 1.31 -4.85 6.21
N GLY A 78 2.17 -3.94 5.75
CA GLY A 78 1.81 -2.53 5.56
C GLY A 78 0.68 -2.37 4.54
N HIS A 79 -0.18 -1.39 4.76
CA HIS A 79 -1.37 -1.15 3.93
C HIS A 79 -1.41 0.31 3.51
N VAL A 80 -1.15 0.59 2.23
CA VAL A 80 -1.10 1.95 1.69
C VAL A 80 -2.32 2.15 0.78
N GLY A 81 -3.28 2.90 1.31
CA GLY A 81 -4.58 3.16 0.70
C GLY A 81 -4.49 3.98 -0.59
N HIS A 82 -5.50 3.82 -1.45
CA HIS A 82 -5.56 4.47 -2.76
C HIS A 82 -5.17 5.96 -2.74
N GLY A 83 -4.32 6.37 -3.69
CA GLY A 83 -3.92 7.76 -3.88
C GLY A 83 -3.01 8.35 -2.78
N ALA A 84 -2.53 7.53 -1.84
CA ALA A 84 -1.59 8.01 -0.82
C ALA A 84 -0.23 8.38 -1.43
N ILE A 85 0.45 9.35 -0.80
CA ILE A 85 1.80 9.78 -1.16
C ILE A 85 2.73 9.47 0.01
N LEU A 86 3.76 8.66 -0.25
CA LEU A 86 4.83 8.37 0.69
C LEU A 86 6.13 8.99 0.17
N HIS A 87 6.78 9.80 1.00
CA HIS A 87 8.03 10.47 0.64
C HIS A 87 9.04 10.31 1.77
N GLY A 88 10.10 9.51 1.57
CA GLY A 88 11.21 9.36 2.52
C GLY A 88 10.82 8.86 3.91
N CYS A 89 9.70 8.12 4.03
CA CYS A 89 9.10 7.72 5.31
C CYS A 89 9.18 6.21 5.56
N VAL A 90 8.99 5.81 6.82
CA VAL A 90 8.87 4.40 7.23
C VAL A 90 7.45 4.11 7.71
N VAL A 91 6.78 3.17 7.06
CA VAL A 91 5.50 2.61 7.48
C VAL A 91 5.75 1.29 8.20
N GLY A 92 5.45 1.24 9.51
CA GLY A 92 5.70 0.10 10.38
C GLY A 92 4.88 -1.14 10.03
N GLU A 93 5.26 -2.27 10.64
CA GLU A 93 4.59 -3.55 10.42
C GLU A 93 3.10 -3.44 10.75
N ASN A 94 2.27 -4.01 9.87
CA ASN A 94 0.82 -3.97 9.98
C ASN A 94 0.21 -2.55 10.10
N ALA A 95 0.94 -1.46 9.81
CA ALA A 95 0.37 -0.12 9.80
C ALA A 95 -0.52 0.11 8.56
N LEU A 96 -1.44 1.07 8.66
CA LEU A 96 -2.33 1.49 7.57
C LEU A 96 -2.19 2.98 7.31
N VAL A 97 -1.81 3.34 6.09
CA VAL A 97 -1.85 4.71 5.56
C VAL A 97 -3.15 4.88 4.76
N GLY A 98 -4.05 5.73 5.25
CA GLY A 98 -5.37 5.91 4.66
C GLY A 98 -5.32 6.51 3.26
N MET A 99 -6.38 6.31 2.49
CA MET A 99 -6.51 6.85 1.14
C MET A 99 -6.25 8.37 1.10
N ASN A 100 -5.55 8.83 0.06
CA ASN A 100 -5.15 10.23 -0.15
C ASN A 100 -4.40 10.87 1.03
N ALA A 101 -3.82 10.09 1.96
CA ALA A 101 -2.93 10.62 2.98
C ALA A 101 -1.56 10.93 2.39
N VAL A 102 -0.86 11.90 2.98
CA VAL A 102 0.52 12.26 2.63
C VAL A 102 1.40 12.03 3.84
N VAL A 103 2.48 11.27 3.67
CA VAL A 103 3.48 10.99 4.72
C VAL A 103 4.84 11.47 4.25
N MET A 104 5.38 12.44 4.99
CA MET A 104 6.61 13.16 4.62
C MET A 104 7.87 12.53 5.21
N ASP A 105 9.01 13.07 4.79
CA ASP A 105 10.35 12.57 5.04
C ASP A 105 10.66 12.36 6.52
N GLY A 106 11.35 11.26 6.84
CA GLY A 106 11.76 10.92 8.20
C GLY A 106 10.62 10.59 9.15
N ALA A 107 9.35 10.63 8.70
CA ALA A 107 8.23 10.21 9.52
C ALA A 107 8.25 8.69 9.71
N LEU A 108 7.89 8.27 10.93
CA LEU A 108 7.70 6.87 11.28
C LEU A 108 6.22 6.66 11.63
N VAL A 109 5.52 5.83 10.87
CA VAL A 109 4.21 5.32 11.25
C VAL A 109 4.41 4.07 12.10
N GLY A 110 4.17 4.16 13.40
CA GLY A 110 4.37 3.03 14.32
C GLY A 110 3.57 1.78 13.95
N GLU A 111 4.05 0.63 14.43
CA GLU A 111 3.42 -0.68 14.21
C GLU A 111 1.92 -0.66 14.50
N SER A 112 1.13 -1.26 13.61
CA SER A 112 -0.33 -1.37 13.75
C SER A 112 -1.06 -0.03 13.95
N SER A 113 -0.43 1.11 13.64
CA SER A 113 -1.09 2.42 13.66
C SER A 113 -1.88 2.67 12.37
N ILE A 114 -2.92 3.49 12.49
CA ILE A 114 -3.80 3.87 11.39
C ILE A 114 -3.69 5.37 11.18
N VAL A 115 -3.18 5.79 10.03
CA VAL A 115 -3.32 7.16 9.53
C VAL A 115 -4.64 7.24 8.78
N ALA A 116 -5.55 8.11 9.23
CA ALA A 116 -6.85 8.29 8.61
C ALA A 116 -6.71 8.85 7.19
N ALA A 117 -7.73 8.58 6.37
CA ALA A 117 -7.83 9.14 5.02
C ALA A 117 -7.63 10.66 5.03
N HIS A 118 -6.98 11.17 3.98
CA HIS A 118 -6.81 12.61 3.74
C HIS A 118 -5.99 13.35 4.83
N SER A 119 -5.18 12.62 5.61
CA SER A 119 -4.32 13.20 6.64
C SER A 119 -2.95 13.61 6.09
N PHE A 120 -2.34 14.62 6.71
CA PHE A 120 -0.99 15.07 6.40
C PHE A 120 -0.04 14.81 7.58
N VAL A 121 0.79 13.77 7.46
CA VAL A 121 1.84 13.45 8.43
C VAL A 121 3.09 14.24 8.04
N LYS A 122 3.42 15.25 8.85
CA LYS A 122 4.56 16.14 8.63
C LYS A 122 5.90 15.40 8.78
N ALA A 123 6.95 16.00 8.22
CA ALA A 123 8.31 15.45 8.29
C ALA A 123 8.75 15.19 9.74
N GLU A 124 9.54 14.14 9.91
CA GLU A 124 10.14 13.67 11.17
C GLU A 124 9.12 13.30 12.26
N MET A 125 7.82 13.28 11.96
CA MET A 125 6.80 12.92 12.93
C MET A 125 6.93 11.44 13.32
N GLN A 126 7.17 11.21 14.61
CA GLN A 126 7.22 9.88 15.20
C GLN A 126 5.84 9.51 15.73
N ILE A 127 5.11 8.68 14.99
CA ILE A 127 3.80 8.16 15.41
C ILE A 127 4.04 6.92 16.27
N PRO A 128 3.52 6.88 17.53
CA PRO A 128 3.59 5.69 18.37
C PRO A 128 2.93 4.47 17.70
N PRO A 129 3.21 3.23 18.14
CA PRO A 129 2.46 2.07 17.69
C PRO A 129 1.01 2.10 18.18
N ARG A 130 0.11 1.40 17.46
CA ARG A 130 -1.28 1.13 17.85
C ARG A 130 -2.14 2.37 18.11
N VAL A 131 -1.93 3.46 17.37
CA VAL A 131 -2.75 4.68 17.49
C VAL A 131 -3.48 5.03 16.19
N LEU A 132 -4.61 5.72 16.34
CA LEU A 132 -5.29 6.43 15.26
C LEU A 132 -4.71 7.84 15.15
N VAL A 133 -4.23 8.20 13.98
CA VAL A 133 -3.71 9.53 13.64
C VAL A 133 -4.57 10.14 12.55
N ALA A 134 -4.93 11.42 12.67
CA ALA A 134 -5.76 12.07 11.66
C ALA A 134 -5.49 13.58 11.52
N GLY A 135 -5.91 14.17 10.40
CA GLY A 135 -5.97 15.62 10.19
C GLY A 135 -4.79 16.22 9.41
N THR A 136 -4.85 17.54 9.21
CA THR A 136 -3.86 18.31 8.44
C THR A 136 -3.51 19.61 9.19
N PRO A 137 -2.35 19.68 9.86
CA PRO A 137 -1.38 18.59 10.08
C PRO A 137 -1.90 17.52 11.05
N ALA A 138 -1.48 16.28 10.86
CA ALA A 138 -2.01 15.15 11.59
C ALA A 138 -1.62 15.16 13.08
N ARG A 139 -2.50 14.61 13.92
CA ARG A 139 -2.29 14.44 15.37
C ARG A 139 -2.75 13.06 15.81
N VAL A 140 -2.12 12.54 16.86
CA VAL A 140 -2.60 11.33 17.55
C VAL A 140 -3.96 11.66 18.14
N MET A 141 -4.97 10.86 17.79
CA MET A 141 -6.35 11.03 18.26
C MET A 141 -6.61 10.18 19.49
N ARG A 142 -6.25 8.90 19.41
CA ARG A 142 -6.47 7.89 20.45
C ARG A 142 -5.70 6.62 20.13
N GLU A 143 -5.59 5.73 21.13
CA GLU A 143 -5.20 4.35 20.92
C GLU A 143 -6.27 3.57 20.14
N LEU A 144 -5.82 2.58 19.38
CA LEU A 144 -6.66 1.63 18.67
C LEU A 144 -7.04 0.48 19.60
N ARG A 145 -8.28 0.00 19.46
CA ARG A 145 -8.70 -1.24 20.12
C ARG A 145 -8.19 -2.45 19.35
N ASP A 146 -8.08 -3.59 20.03
CA ASP A 146 -7.63 -4.85 19.41
C ASP A 146 -8.50 -5.25 18.21
N GLU A 147 -9.81 -5.01 18.27
CA GLU A 147 -10.72 -5.33 17.18
C GLU A 147 -10.45 -4.46 15.94
N GLU A 148 -10.00 -3.22 16.11
CA GLU A 148 -9.65 -2.36 14.98
C GLU A 148 -8.35 -2.81 14.30
N ILE A 149 -7.41 -3.33 15.09
CA ILE A 149 -6.14 -3.89 14.59
C ILE A 149 -6.41 -5.19 13.85
N GLU A 150 -7.24 -6.07 14.40
CA GLU A 150 -7.61 -7.33 13.74
C GLU A 150 -8.43 -7.08 12.47
N TRP A 151 -9.39 -6.16 12.50
CA TRP A 151 -10.12 -5.73 11.31
C TRP A 151 -9.17 -5.24 10.21
N LYS A 152 -8.15 -4.45 10.57
CA LYS A 152 -7.12 -4.00 9.63
C LYS A 152 -6.30 -5.18 9.09
N ARG A 153 -5.94 -6.15 9.94
CA ARG A 153 -5.17 -7.34 9.56
C ARG A 153 -5.94 -8.18 8.54
N GLN A 154 -7.24 -8.39 8.74
CA GLN A 154 -8.13 -9.06 7.79
C GLN A 154 -8.27 -8.28 6.47
N GLY A 155 -8.34 -6.95 6.54
CA GLY A 155 -8.30 -6.11 5.34
C GLY A 155 -7.00 -6.23 4.56
N THR A 156 -5.88 -6.49 5.23
CA THR A 156 -4.59 -6.75 4.57
C THR A 156 -4.55 -8.17 3.99
N GLN A 157 -5.08 -9.16 4.70
CA GLN A 157 -5.23 -10.54 4.20
C GLN A 157 -6.03 -10.58 2.89
N THR A 158 -7.11 -9.79 2.81
CA THR A 158 -7.92 -9.61 1.60
C THR A 158 -7.05 -9.20 0.38
N TYR A 159 -6.04 -8.35 0.57
CA TYR A 159 -5.11 -7.98 -0.50
C TYR A 159 -4.10 -9.08 -0.83
N ILE A 160 -3.65 -9.85 0.15
CA ILE A 160 -2.80 -11.03 -0.09
C ILE A 160 -3.55 -12.07 -0.95
N ASP A 161 -4.84 -12.29 -0.67
CA ASP A 161 -5.68 -13.18 -1.46
C ASP A 161 -5.97 -12.61 -2.85
N LEU A 162 -6.12 -11.28 -2.96
CA LEU A 162 -6.20 -10.60 -4.24
C LEU A 162 -4.91 -10.78 -5.06
N THR A 163 -3.72 -10.67 -4.45
CA THR A 163 -2.42 -10.93 -5.10
C THR A 163 -2.43 -12.30 -5.78
N ARG A 164 -2.81 -13.36 -5.05
CA ARG A 164 -2.90 -14.73 -5.60
C ARG A 164 -3.88 -14.81 -6.75
N ARG A 165 -5.10 -14.29 -6.57
CA ARG A 165 -6.14 -14.27 -7.62
C ARG A 165 -5.70 -13.51 -8.86
N CYS A 166 -4.97 -12.42 -8.70
CA CYS A 166 -4.44 -11.63 -9.81
C CYS A 166 -3.39 -12.41 -10.60
N LEU A 167 -2.45 -13.07 -9.90
CA LEU A 167 -1.46 -13.95 -10.52
C LEU A 167 -2.11 -15.14 -11.26
N ASP A 168 -3.18 -15.69 -10.70
CA ASP A 168 -3.84 -16.89 -11.24
C ASP A 168 -4.77 -16.60 -12.42
N SER A 169 -5.50 -15.47 -12.38
CA SER A 169 -6.68 -15.27 -13.24
C SER A 169 -6.75 -13.93 -13.98
N MET A 170 -5.95 -12.93 -13.60
CA MET A 170 -6.07 -11.61 -14.19
C MET A 170 -5.35 -11.53 -15.55
N HIS A 171 -6.09 -11.13 -16.59
CA HIS A 171 -5.55 -10.92 -17.92
C HIS A 171 -6.31 -9.79 -18.62
N SER A 172 -5.69 -9.17 -19.63
CA SER A 172 -6.33 -8.11 -20.41
C SER A 172 -7.43 -8.68 -21.31
N VAL A 173 -8.59 -8.03 -21.35
CA VAL A 173 -9.75 -8.40 -22.17
C VAL A 173 -10.39 -7.15 -22.77
N SER A 174 -11.14 -7.32 -23.86
CA SER A 174 -12.06 -6.28 -24.34
C SER A 174 -13.29 -6.20 -23.43
N PRO A 175 -13.91 -5.02 -23.26
CA PRO A 175 -15.11 -4.88 -22.45
C PRO A 175 -16.30 -5.63 -23.10
N LEU A 176 -17.17 -6.20 -22.27
CA LEU A 176 -18.47 -6.70 -22.71
C LEU A 176 -19.36 -5.54 -23.16
N THR A 177 -20.17 -5.75 -24.20
CA THR A 177 -21.10 -4.73 -24.74
C THR A 177 -22.47 -4.72 -24.06
N ALA A 178 -22.77 -5.74 -23.24
CA ALA A 178 -23.99 -5.87 -22.46
C ALA A 178 -23.73 -6.64 -21.15
N VAL A 179 -24.63 -6.51 -20.19
CA VAL A 179 -24.59 -7.28 -18.93
C VAL A 179 -25.06 -8.70 -19.20
N GLU A 180 -24.29 -9.69 -18.72
CA GLU A 180 -24.68 -11.10 -18.79
C GLU A 180 -25.90 -11.37 -17.89
N PRO A 181 -26.92 -12.13 -18.35
CA PRO A 181 -28.10 -12.47 -17.53
C PRO A 181 -27.76 -13.10 -16.17
N ASP A 182 -26.70 -13.92 -16.14
CA ASP A 182 -26.22 -14.63 -14.94
C ASP A 182 -24.85 -14.12 -14.48
N ARG A 183 -24.60 -12.80 -14.59
CA ARG A 183 -23.31 -12.20 -14.25
C ARG A 183 -22.88 -12.58 -12.83
N LYS A 184 -21.77 -13.31 -12.75
CA LYS A 184 -21.18 -13.76 -11.48
C LYS A 184 -20.83 -12.55 -10.60
N ARG A 185 -21.13 -12.65 -9.31
CA ARG A 185 -20.63 -11.72 -8.30
C ARG A 185 -19.47 -12.37 -7.57
N LEU A 186 -18.42 -11.59 -7.34
CA LEU A 186 -17.36 -11.98 -6.43
C LEU A 186 -17.89 -11.80 -5.01
N PHE A 187 -18.18 -12.90 -4.34
CA PHE A 187 -18.37 -12.90 -2.90
C PHE A 187 -17.01 -13.27 -2.30
N GLN A 188 -16.44 -12.34 -1.51
CA GLN A 188 -15.36 -12.68 -0.59
C GLN A 188 -16.01 -13.33 0.64
N ASP A 189 -15.25 -14.17 1.38
CA ASP A 189 -15.75 -14.82 2.59
C ASP A 189 -16.51 -13.83 3.48
N ALA A 190 -17.67 -14.27 3.99
CA ALA A 190 -18.67 -13.43 4.65
C ALA A 190 -18.20 -12.70 5.92
N ASP A 191 -16.96 -12.97 6.34
CA ASP A 191 -16.41 -12.57 7.63
C ASP A 191 -15.68 -11.22 7.62
N TYR A 192 -15.27 -10.71 6.44
CA TYR A 192 -14.66 -9.37 6.35
C TYR A 192 -15.68 -8.31 5.91
N LEU A 193 -16.15 -7.51 6.87
CA LEU A 193 -17.10 -6.42 6.63
C LEU A 193 -16.42 -5.05 6.60
N PRO A 194 -16.99 -4.07 5.86
CA PRO A 194 -16.57 -2.68 5.95
C PRO A 194 -16.57 -2.18 7.39
N LYS A 195 -15.61 -1.33 7.79
CA LYS A 195 -15.44 -0.86 9.18
C LYS A 195 -16.72 -0.32 9.84
N TYR A 196 -17.59 0.34 9.08
CA TYR A 196 -18.84 0.90 9.61
C TYR A 196 -19.95 -0.14 9.86
N LYS A 197 -19.71 -1.40 9.46
CA LYS A 197 -20.56 -2.57 9.70
C LYS A 197 -19.90 -3.61 10.62
N ALA A 198 -18.64 -3.38 10.99
CA ALA A 198 -17.85 -4.24 11.85
C ALA A 198 -17.90 -3.77 13.31
#